data_AF-A0AAV3ZLK0-F1
#
_entry.id   AF-A0AAV3ZLK0-F1
#
_cell.length_a   1.000
_cell.length_b   1.000
_cell.length_c   1.000
_cell.angle_alpha   90.00
_cell.angle_beta   90.00
_cell.angle_gamma   90.00
#
_symmetry.space_group_name_H-M   'P 1'
#
loop_
_entity.id
_entity.type
_entity.pdbx_description
1 polymer ?
#
loop_
_entity_poly.entity_id
_entity_poly.type
_entity_poly.pdbx_seq_one_letter_code
_entity_poly.pdbx_strand_id
1 'polypeptide(L)'
;MLEESDDPVVKTVQPSLKTGRKWKVTEAVDEAKECLKMKEVIGQTQTDRRGLGSTTAKWWSKTEGKEKRYMIIDEIRNKEDSTRVQKAVQQPQQGQWTNWDTAIQRSLTWNDIWHMAPLRISFLIRSVYDLLPSNANLVRWGKKDDPTCPLCQGRQTTEHVLSSCKVALSQGLYTWRHNRVLQELASVISTAKGEIHPSSTSSTVFTTEGGVKKWHGGSIPLNTHRKGLLDGCDDWVVSADLPEWERHPDVIRKSALRPDTVIHSASTQLTVPYESRMEEAHAFKEGKYLNLTKELKKDGYEAKVMPVEIGARGFVGSSAYGLLSKLSIGGNKRTKALRLLAETAENSSRWIWSRRNESLLHKE
;
A
#
# COMPACT_ATOMS: atom_id res chain seq x y z
N MET A 1 -11.32 -30.03 -18.56
CA MET A 1 -10.85 -29.79 -17.16
C MET A 1 -10.26 -31.04 -16.50
N LEU A 2 -10.71 -32.25 -16.90
CA LEU A 2 -10.22 -33.54 -16.38
C LEU A 2 -9.27 -34.27 -17.36
N GLU A 3 -8.98 -33.69 -18.53
CA GLU A 3 -8.08 -34.27 -19.55
C GLU A 3 -6.64 -34.52 -19.04
N GLU A 4 -6.22 -33.76 -18.03
CA GLU A 4 -4.88 -33.74 -17.45
C GLU A 4 -4.87 -34.45 -16.06
N SER A 5 -5.78 -35.43 -15.87
CA SER A 5 -5.82 -36.31 -14.70
C SER A 5 -4.97 -37.55 -14.96
N ASP A 6 -4.23 -38.01 -13.94
CA ASP A 6 -3.43 -39.24 -14.01
C ASP A 6 -4.34 -40.49 -14.04
N ASP A 7 -5.56 -40.38 -13.51
CA ASP A 7 -6.55 -41.45 -13.52
C ASP A 7 -7.25 -41.55 -14.90
N PRO A 8 -7.13 -42.71 -15.61
CA PRO A 8 -7.69 -42.91 -16.94
C PRO A 8 -9.24 -42.90 -16.97
N VAL A 9 -9.90 -43.28 -15.87
CA VAL A 9 -11.36 -43.25 -15.73
C VAL A 9 -11.83 -41.81 -15.63
N VAL A 10 -11.13 -41.00 -14.82
CA VAL A 10 -11.45 -39.57 -14.67
C VAL A 10 -11.22 -38.80 -15.98
N LYS A 11 -10.22 -39.21 -16.77
CA LYS A 11 -9.93 -38.62 -18.08
C LYS A 11 -11.01 -38.90 -19.13
N THR A 12 -11.66 -40.06 -19.06
CA THR A 12 -12.74 -40.46 -19.98
C THR A 12 -14.07 -39.81 -19.63
N VAL A 13 -14.30 -39.52 -18.35
CA VAL A 13 -15.47 -38.78 -17.89
C VAL A 13 -15.26 -37.30 -18.23
N GLN A 14 -15.67 -36.89 -19.43
CA GLN A 14 -15.77 -35.49 -19.83
C GLN A 14 -17.19 -34.98 -19.57
N PRO A 15 -17.52 -34.53 -18.34
CA PRO A 15 -18.88 -34.09 -18.05
C PRO A 15 -19.18 -32.82 -18.83
N SER A 16 -20.33 -32.80 -19.49
CA SER A 16 -20.92 -31.57 -20.00
C SER A 16 -21.27 -30.66 -18.81
N LEU A 17 -20.42 -29.66 -18.56
CA LEU A 17 -20.68 -28.66 -17.53
C LEU A 17 -21.81 -27.75 -17.98
N LYS A 18 -22.99 -27.92 -17.36
CA LYS A 18 -24.13 -27.02 -17.54
C LYS A 18 -23.78 -25.65 -16.96
N THR A 19 -23.35 -24.75 -17.81
CA THR A 19 -23.10 -23.34 -17.48
C THR A 19 -24.21 -22.47 -18.04
N GLY A 20 -24.39 -21.27 -17.47
CA GLY A 20 -25.46 -20.36 -17.90
C GLY A 20 -25.26 -19.87 -19.34
N ARG A 21 -26.26 -19.17 -19.90
CA ARG A 21 -26.23 -18.70 -21.30
C ARG A 21 -25.05 -17.76 -21.65
N LYS A 22 -24.48 -17.08 -20.66
CA LYS A 22 -23.47 -16.03 -20.85
C LYS A 22 -22.02 -16.50 -20.79
N TRP A 23 -21.77 -17.70 -20.24
CA TRP A 23 -20.42 -18.18 -20.03
C TRP A 23 -20.35 -19.65 -20.40
N LYS A 24 -19.47 -19.99 -21.34
CA LYS A 24 -19.23 -21.36 -21.78
C LYS A 24 -17.82 -21.78 -21.39
N VAL A 25 -17.72 -22.89 -20.67
CA VAL A 25 -16.45 -23.35 -20.10
C VAL A 25 -15.45 -23.74 -21.19
N THR A 26 -15.91 -24.42 -22.24
CA THR A 26 -15.04 -24.90 -23.33
C THR A 26 -14.37 -23.73 -24.04
N GLU A 27 -15.14 -22.74 -24.47
CA GLU A 27 -14.64 -21.52 -25.11
C GLU A 27 -13.64 -20.78 -24.21
N ALA A 28 -13.97 -20.57 -22.93
CA ALA A 28 -13.07 -19.89 -22.00
C ALA A 28 -11.75 -20.65 -21.75
N VAL A 29 -11.79 -21.99 -21.70
CA VAL A 29 -10.61 -22.82 -21.55
C VAL A 29 -9.75 -22.80 -22.81
N ASP A 30 -10.36 -22.87 -23.99
CA ASP A 30 -9.63 -22.85 -25.26
C ASP A 30 -8.98 -21.49 -25.51
N GLU A 31 -9.70 -20.38 -25.26
CA GLU A 31 -9.12 -19.03 -25.29
C GLU A 31 -7.94 -18.88 -24.32
N ALA A 32 -8.06 -19.42 -23.10
CA ALA A 32 -6.98 -19.38 -22.12
C ALA A 32 -5.76 -20.21 -22.58
N LYS A 33 -5.97 -21.40 -23.17
CA LYS A 33 -4.90 -22.20 -23.76
C LYS A 33 -4.17 -21.44 -24.88
N GLU A 34 -4.90 -20.77 -25.77
CA GLU A 34 -4.31 -19.97 -26.84
C GLU A 34 -3.53 -18.75 -26.29
N CYS A 35 -4.05 -18.07 -25.27
CA CYS A 35 -3.33 -16.97 -24.60
C CYS A 35 -2.02 -17.45 -23.97
N LEU A 36 -2.02 -18.62 -23.32
CA LEU A 36 -0.81 -19.20 -22.72
C LEU A 36 0.24 -19.58 -23.77
N LYS A 37 -0.18 -20.17 -24.90
CA LYS A 37 0.70 -20.42 -26.05
C LYS A 37 1.28 -19.12 -26.60
N MET A 38 0.46 -18.08 -26.74
CA MET A 38 0.92 -16.77 -27.21
C MET A 38 1.95 -16.16 -26.25
N LYS A 39 1.72 -16.23 -24.93
CA LYS A 39 2.69 -15.76 -23.92
C LYS A 39 4.01 -16.52 -24.00
N GLU A 40 3.97 -17.81 -24.29
CA GLU A 40 5.18 -18.62 -24.51
C GLU A 40 5.94 -18.19 -25.77
N VAL A 41 5.24 -17.85 -26.86
CA VAL A 41 5.88 -17.30 -28.08
C VAL A 41 6.50 -15.93 -27.86
N ILE A 42 5.80 -15.03 -27.14
CA ILE A 42 6.31 -13.70 -26.78
C ILE A 42 7.55 -13.82 -25.88
N GLY A 43 7.62 -14.88 -25.07
CA GLY A 43 8.71 -15.13 -24.15
C GLY A 43 8.65 -14.22 -22.91
N GLN A 44 9.70 -14.29 -22.09
CA GLN A 44 9.81 -13.40 -20.93
C GLN A 44 10.15 -11.98 -21.37
N THR A 45 9.22 -11.07 -21.11
CA THR A 45 9.46 -9.63 -21.23
C THR A 45 9.86 -9.06 -19.88
N GLN A 46 10.63 -7.98 -19.89
CA GLN A 46 10.97 -7.25 -18.68
C GLN A 46 9.74 -6.47 -18.21
N THR A 47 9.02 -7.00 -17.22
CA THR A 47 7.84 -6.32 -16.64
C THR A 47 8.21 -5.36 -15.51
N ASP A 48 9.42 -5.48 -14.94
CA ASP A 48 9.85 -4.66 -13.82
C ASP A 48 11.35 -4.31 -13.86
N ARG A 49 11.80 -3.57 -12.84
CA ARG A 49 13.20 -3.14 -12.70
C ARG A 49 14.16 -4.24 -12.27
N ARG A 50 13.70 -5.49 -12.09
CA ARG A 50 14.56 -6.60 -11.63
C ARG A 50 15.40 -7.21 -12.77
N GLY A 51 15.09 -6.86 -14.02
CA GLY A 51 15.82 -7.31 -15.20
C GLY A 51 15.39 -8.72 -15.68
N LEU A 52 15.85 -9.09 -16.87
CA LEU A 52 15.55 -10.39 -17.48
C LEU A 52 16.17 -11.53 -16.64
N GLY A 53 15.43 -12.62 -16.45
CA GLY A 53 15.90 -13.81 -15.72
C GLY A 53 15.73 -13.77 -14.19
N SER A 54 15.23 -12.67 -13.61
CA SER A 54 14.95 -12.60 -12.16
C SER A 54 13.77 -13.48 -11.72
N THR A 55 12.88 -13.84 -12.64
CA THR A 55 11.71 -14.67 -12.39
C THR A 55 11.85 -16.01 -13.11
N THR A 56 11.56 -17.11 -12.44
CA THR A 56 11.49 -18.42 -13.06
C THR A 56 10.28 -18.48 -14.00
N ALA A 57 10.54 -18.58 -15.31
CA ALA A 57 9.50 -18.71 -16.32
C ALA A 57 8.85 -20.09 -16.20
N LYS A 58 7.51 -20.13 -16.05
CA LYS A 58 6.74 -21.36 -16.26
C LYS A 58 6.29 -21.41 -17.71
N TRP A 59 6.80 -22.38 -18.46
CA TRP A 59 6.51 -22.55 -19.88
C TRP A 59 5.34 -23.51 -20.06
N TRP A 60 4.33 -23.09 -20.82
CA TRP A 60 3.13 -23.89 -21.03
C TRP A 60 3.46 -25.27 -21.62
N SER A 61 4.33 -25.32 -22.63
CA SER A 61 4.78 -26.55 -23.28
C SER A 61 5.49 -27.55 -22.34
N LYS A 62 6.09 -27.09 -21.25
CA LYS A 62 6.86 -27.90 -20.30
C LYS A 62 6.08 -28.29 -19.05
N THR A 63 4.85 -27.80 -18.90
CA THR A 63 4.00 -28.10 -17.74
C THR A 63 3.00 -29.19 -18.06
N GLU A 64 2.81 -30.10 -17.11
CA GLU A 64 1.88 -31.23 -17.25
C GLU A 64 0.94 -31.34 -16.04
N GLY A 65 -0.17 -32.05 -16.22
CA GLY A 65 -1.07 -32.43 -15.14
C GLY A 65 -1.68 -31.26 -14.35
N LYS A 66 -1.42 -31.24 -13.04
CA LYS A 66 -1.98 -30.26 -12.10
C LYS A 66 -1.50 -28.83 -12.38
N GLU A 67 -0.22 -28.64 -12.71
CA GLU A 67 0.34 -27.30 -12.93
C GLU A 67 -0.28 -26.63 -14.16
N LYS A 68 -0.42 -27.41 -15.24
CA LYS A 68 -1.07 -26.98 -16.48
C LYS A 68 -2.51 -26.51 -16.23
N ARG A 69 -3.27 -27.24 -15.40
CA ARG A 69 -4.62 -26.83 -14.97
C ARG A 69 -4.61 -25.52 -14.18
N TYR A 70 -3.64 -25.33 -13.28
CA TYR A 70 -3.53 -24.07 -12.55
C TYR A 70 -3.22 -22.89 -13.48
N MET A 71 -2.35 -23.06 -14.47
CA MET A 71 -2.07 -22.00 -15.45
C MET A 71 -3.32 -21.58 -16.22
N ILE A 72 -4.15 -22.53 -16.65
CA ILE A 72 -5.44 -22.20 -17.30
C ILE A 72 -6.35 -21.43 -16.34
N ILE A 73 -6.50 -21.91 -15.10
CA ILE A 73 -7.39 -21.27 -14.11
C ILE A 73 -6.92 -19.85 -13.81
N ASP A 74 -5.61 -19.65 -13.66
CA ASP A 74 -5.02 -18.33 -13.41
C ASP A 74 -5.24 -17.40 -14.60
N GLU A 75 -5.06 -17.89 -15.84
CA GLU A 75 -5.30 -17.09 -17.04
C GLU A 75 -6.76 -16.64 -17.17
N ILE A 76 -7.70 -17.55 -16.89
CA ILE A 76 -9.14 -17.22 -16.89
C ILE A 76 -9.44 -16.16 -15.82
N ARG A 77 -8.87 -16.29 -14.62
CA ARG A 77 -9.02 -15.29 -13.55
C ARG A 77 -8.44 -13.94 -13.96
N ASN A 78 -7.24 -13.92 -14.53
CA ASN A 78 -6.57 -12.70 -14.99
C ASN A 78 -7.37 -11.99 -16.09
N LYS A 79 -7.94 -12.73 -17.04
CA LYS A 79 -8.81 -12.17 -18.10
C LYS A 79 -10.09 -11.55 -17.54
N GLU A 80 -10.73 -12.25 -16.62
CA GLU A 80 -11.92 -11.77 -15.93
C GLU A 80 -11.63 -10.52 -15.08
N ASP A 81 -10.53 -10.53 -14.32
CA ASP A 81 -10.08 -9.38 -13.54
C ASP A 81 -9.71 -8.18 -14.42
N SER A 82 -9.07 -8.42 -15.57
CA SER A 82 -8.82 -7.37 -16.58
C SER A 82 -10.12 -6.75 -17.09
N THR A 83 -11.13 -7.56 -17.35
CA THR A 83 -12.46 -7.09 -17.79
C THR A 83 -13.14 -6.25 -16.69
N ARG A 84 -13.02 -6.66 -15.42
CA ARG A 84 -13.53 -5.90 -14.28
C ARG A 84 -12.82 -4.56 -14.13
N VAL A 85 -11.50 -4.53 -14.30
CA VAL A 85 -10.71 -3.29 -14.26
C VAL A 85 -11.09 -2.36 -15.42
N GLN A 86 -11.22 -2.88 -16.65
CA GLN A 86 -11.69 -2.09 -17.80
C GLN A 86 -13.05 -1.44 -17.53
N LYS A 87 -13.99 -2.19 -16.95
CA LYS A 87 -15.29 -1.66 -16.55
C LYS A 87 -15.18 -0.64 -15.42
N ALA A 88 -14.29 -0.85 -14.45
CA ALA A 88 -14.07 0.10 -13.36
C ALA A 88 -13.52 1.44 -13.87
N VAL A 89 -12.55 1.42 -14.80
CA VAL A 89 -11.98 2.64 -15.42
C VAL A 89 -13.06 3.47 -16.13
N GLN A 90 -14.07 2.83 -16.71
CA GLN A 90 -15.20 3.52 -17.35
C GLN A 90 -16.18 4.17 -16.35
N GLN A 91 -16.00 3.97 -15.05
CA GLN A 91 -16.85 4.54 -13.99
C GLN A 91 -16.12 5.72 -13.32
N PRO A 92 -16.28 6.96 -13.80
CA PRO A 92 -15.48 8.09 -13.33
C PRO A 92 -15.69 8.44 -11.86
N GLN A 93 -16.75 7.95 -11.20
CA GLN A 93 -16.97 8.18 -9.77
C GLN A 93 -16.54 6.97 -8.94
N GLN A 94 -17.14 5.79 -9.19
CA GLN A 94 -16.87 4.57 -8.41
C GLN A 94 -15.48 3.98 -8.72
N GLY A 95 -14.96 4.23 -9.93
CA GLY A 95 -13.69 3.74 -10.42
C GLY A 95 -12.48 4.60 -10.07
N GLN A 96 -12.63 5.68 -9.30
CA GLN A 96 -11.50 6.57 -8.97
C GLN A 96 -10.29 5.87 -8.34
N TRP A 97 -10.51 4.71 -7.70
CA TRP A 97 -9.44 3.89 -7.15
C TRP A 97 -8.48 3.32 -8.20
N THR A 98 -8.87 3.26 -9.48
CA THR A 98 -7.99 2.83 -10.57
C THR A 98 -6.86 3.81 -10.84
N ASN A 99 -6.97 5.05 -10.36
CA ASN A 99 -5.98 6.11 -10.57
C ASN A 99 -5.00 6.23 -9.39
N TRP A 100 -5.07 5.34 -8.39
CA TRP A 100 -4.21 5.41 -7.19
C TRP A 100 -2.92 4.61 -7.39
N ASP A 101 -2.14 4.93 -8.42
CA ASP A 101 -0.96 4.15 -8.83
C ASP A 101 0.14 4.06 -7.76
N THR A 102 0.25 5.08 -6.91
CA THR A 102 1.22 5.10 -5.80
C THR A 102 0.74 4.38 -4.55
N ALA A 103 -0.56 4.05 -4.46
CA ALA A 103 -1.12 3.38 -3.31
C ALA A 103 -0.85 1.87 -3.37
N ILE A 104 -0.33 1.34 -2.28
CA ILE A 104 -0.18 -0.10 -2.11
C ILE A 104 -1.57 -0.71 -2.02
N GLN A 105 -1.83 -1.71 -2.87
CA GLN A 105 -3.09 -2.43 -2.85
C GLN A 105 -3.36 -3.02 -1.46
N ARG A 106 -4.53 -2.70 -0.93
CA ARG A 106 -5.02 -3.25 0.33
C ARG A 106 -5.88 -4.47 0.05
N SER A 107 -5.37 -5.65 0.42
CA SER A 107 -6.15 -6.88 0.40
C SER A 107 -6.86 -7.10 1.74
N LEU A 108 -8.15 -7.45 1.67
CA LEU A 108 -8.92 -7.91 2.82
C LEU A 108 -9.03 -9.43 2.72
N THR A 109 -8.46 -10.14 3.70
CA THR A 109 -8.63 -11.58 3.78
C THR A 109 -10.01 -11.91 4.35
N TRP A 110 -10.51 -13.11 4.09
CA TRP A 110 -11.74 -13.59 4.73
C TRP A 110 -11.67 -13.50 6.26
N ASN A 111 -10.51 -13.78 6.84
CA ASN A 111 -10.29 -13.68 8.27
C ASN A 111 -10.46 -12.23 8.77
N ASP A 112 -9.91 -11.25 8.03
CA ASP A 112 -10.10 -9.83 8.38
C ASP A 112 -11.58 -9.45 8.33
N ILE A 113 -12.30 -9.86 7.28
CA ILE A 113 -13.73 -9.57 7.11
C ILE A 113 -14.55 -10.15 8.27
N TRP A 114 -14.25 -11.38 8.70
CA TRP A 114 -14.96 -12.03 9.81
C TRP A 114 -14.74 -11.34 11.17
N HIS A 115 -13.56 -10.76 11.38
CA HIS A 115 -13.22 -10.11 12.65
C HIS A 115 -13.43 -8.59 12.65
N MET A 116 -13.75 -7.98 11.51
CA MET A 116 -14.02 -6.56 11.41
C MET A 116 -15.46 -6.22 11.81
N ALA A 117 -15.63 -5.11 12.54
CA ALA A 117 -16.96 -4.60 12.85
C ALA A 117 -17.75 -4.28 11.56
N PRO A 118 -19.05 -4.61 11.46
CA PRO A 118 -19.83 -4.41 10.23
C PRO A 118 -19.83 -2.97 9.71
N LEU A 119 -19.88 -1.98 10.62
CA LEU A 119 -19.82 -0.56 10.26
C LEU A 119 -18.46 -0.13 9.71
N ARG A 120 -17.38 -0.79 10.14
CA ARG A 120 -16.04 -0.55 9.64
C ARG A 120 -15.90 -1.06 8.20
N ILE A 121 -16.33 -2.29 7.95
CA ILE A 121 -16.32 -2.90 6.59
C ILE A 121 -17.17 -2.05 5.64
N SER A 122 -18.39 -1.69 6.07
CA SER A 122 -19.31 -0.85 5.30
C SER A 122 -18.68 0.50 4.95
N PHE A 123 -18.02 1.15 5.93
CA PHE A 123 -17.31 2.40 5.70
C PHE A 123 -16.17 2.22 4.70
N LEU A 124 -15.30 1.23 4.91
CA LEU A 124 -14.13 0.99 4.05
C LEU A 124 -14.55 0.79 2.59
N ILE A 125 -15.43 -0.19 2.33
CA ILE A 125 -15.88 -0.51 0.97
C ILE A 125 -16.58 0.70 0.34
N ARG A 126 -17.55 1.32 1.04
CA ARG A 126 -18.28 2.46 0.48
C ARG A 126 -17.42 3.69 0.29
N SER A 127 -16.39 3.87 1.12
CA SER A 127 -15.46 4.99 0.96
C SER A 127 -14.69 4.84 -0.36
N VAL A 128 -14.16 3.65 -0.66
CA VAL A 128 -13.37 3.38 -1.88
C VAL A 128 -14.17 3.71 -3.14
N TYR A 129 -15.38 3.17 -3.24
CA TYR A 129 -16.25 3.34 -4.42
C TYR A 129 -17.09 4.62 -4.39
N ASP A 130 -16.82 5.56 -3.49
CA ASP A 130 -17.60 6.80 -3.32
C ASP A 130 -19.13 6.59 -3.18
N LEU A 131 -19.50 5.55 -2.44
CA LEU A 131 -20.88 5.15 -2.12
C LEU A 131 -21.30 5.57 -0.70
N LEU A 132 -20.51 6.40 -0.04
CA LEU A 132 -20.87 6.95 1.26
C LEU A 132 -22.01 7.97 1.10
N PRO A 133 -22.93 8.08 2.08
CA PRO A 133 -24.06 9.01 2.04
C PRO A 133 -23.61 10.45 2.34
N SER A 134 -22.78 11.02 1.46
CA SER A 134 -22.48 12.45 1.37
C SER A 134 -23.70 13.19 0.81
N ASN A 135 -23.91 14.47 1.13
CA ASN A 135 -25.05 15.20 0.56
C ASN A 135 -24.99 15.24 -0.97
N ALA A 136 -23.79 15.29 -1.58
CA ALA A 136 -23.64 15.15 -3.03
C ALA A 136 -24.17 13.82 -3.57
N ASN A 137 -23.95 12.70 -2.86
CA ASN A 137 -24.50 11.40 -3.25
C ASN A 137 -25.99 11.26 -2.94
N LEU A 138 -26.46 11.82 -1.83
CA LEU A 138 -27.88 11.82 -1.48
C LEU A 138 -28.72 12.56 -2.52
N VAL A 139 -28.20 13.67 -3.07
CA VAL A 139 -28.82 14.39 -4.19
C VAL A 139 -28.87 13.52 -5.44
N ARG A 140 -27.75 12.87 -5.79
CA ARG A 140 -27.72 11.93 -6.93
C ARG A 140 -28.70 10.76 -6.77
N TRP A 141 -28.99 10.34 -5.54
CA TRP A 141 -29.95 9.29 -5.23
C TRP A 141 -31.39 9.80 -5.06
N GLY A 142 -31.66 11.09 -5.28
CA GLY A 142 -32.99 11.68 -5.12
C GLY A 142 -33.51 11.68 -3.68
N LYS A 143 -32.61 11.64 -2.68
CA LYS A 143 -32.96 11.63 -1.25
C LYS A 143 -32.83 13.00 -0.57
N LYS A 144 -32.22 13.97 -1.25
CA LYS A 144 -32.01 15.34 -0.77
C LYS A 144 -31.95 16.27 -1.97
N ASP A 145 -32.31 17.54 -1.80
CA ASP A 145 -32.28 18.52 -2.88
C ASP A 145 -30.94 19.28 -2.97
N ASP A 146 -30.30 19.49 -1.83
CA ASP A 146 -29.09 20.34 -1.73
C ASP A 146 -27.82 19.55 -1.33
N PRO A 147 -26.74 19.61 -2.14
CA PRO A 147 -25.46 18.96 -1.84
C PRO A 147 -24.57 19.74 -0.87
N THR A 148 -25.00 20.86 -0.29
CA THR A 148 -24.20 21.69 0.62
C THR A 148 -23.78 20.97 1.90
N CYS A 149 -22.62 21.36 2.42
CA CYS A 149 -22.06 20.92 3.69
C CYS A 149 -22.67 21.74 4.83
N PRO A 150 -23.24 21.11 5.88
CA PRO A 150 -23.84 21.84 7.00
C PRO A 150 -22.85 22.72 7.76
N LEU A 151 -21.55 22.40 7.69
CA LEU A 151 -20.51 23.11 8.43
C LEU A 151 -20.01 24.33 7.67
N CYS A 152 -19.59 24.16 6.41
CA CYS A 152 -18.89 25.21 5.66
C CYS A 152 -19.64 25.70 4.42
N GLN A 153 -20.87 25.23 4.19
CA GLN A 153 -21.73 25.56 3.04
C GLN A 153 -21.15 25.23 1.64
N GLY A 154 -19.97 24.62 1.55
CA GLY A 154 -19.41 24.11 0.29
C GLY A 154 -20.07 22.81 -0.15
N ARG A 155 -19.78 22.32 -1.36
CA ARG A 155 -20.32 21.04 -1.85
C ARG A 155 -19.78 19.86 -1.02
N GLN A 156 -20.66 19.11 -0.35
CA GLN A 156 -20.29 17.99 0.51
C GLN A 156 -20.10 16.69 -0.31
N THR A 157 -18.88 16.50 -0.81
CA THR A 157 -18.41 15.22 -1.36
C THR A 157 -17.76 14.35 -0.27
N THR A 158 -17.45 13.09 -0.57
CA THR A 158 -16.66 12.23 0.34
C THR A 158 -15.27 12.81 0.59
N GLU A 159 -14.59 13.30 -0.46
CA GLU A 159 -13.31 14.01 -0.34
C GLU A 159 -13.43 15.24 0.56
N HIS A 160 -14.49 16.03 0.36
CA HIS A 160 -14.75 17.23 1.16
C HIS A 160 -14.80 16.91 2.65
N VAL A 161 -15.59 15.92 3.04
CA VAL A 161 -15.73 15.53 4.46
C VAL A 161 -14.42 14.99 5.01
N LEU A 162 -13.73 14.13 4.26
CA LEU A 162 -12.55 13.43 4.77
C LEU A 162 -11.26 14.26 4.72
N SER A 163 -11.18 15.35 3.95
CA SER A 163 -9.91 16.04 3.74
C SER A 163 -9.97 17.55 3.51
N SER A 164 -11.10 18.11 3.08
CA SER A 164 -11.11 19.45 2.47
C SER A 164 -12.14 20.41 3.06
N CYS A 165 -12.84 20.03 4.13
CA CYS A 165 -13.77 20.93 4.80
C CYS A 165 -12.99 21.97 5.63
N LYS A 166 -13.21 23.25 5.34
CA LYS A 166 -12.52 24.37 6.00
C LYS A 166 -12.82 24.42 7.50
N VAL A 167 -14.07 24.18 7.89
CA VAL A 167 -14.50 24.20 9.30
C VAL A 167 -13.93 23.00 10.06
N ALA A 168 -13.93 21.81 9.45
CA ALA A 168 -13.33 20.61 10.03
C ALA A 168 -11.80 20.76 10.21
N LEU A 169 -11.15 21.45 9.27
CA LEU A 169 -9.73 21.81 9.37
C LEU A 169 -9.49 22.77 10.55
N SER A 170 -10.28 23.84 10.67
CA SER A 170 -10.15 24.80 11.79
C SER A 170 -10.48 24.19 13.15
N GLN A 171 -11.36 23.18 13.20
CA GLN A 171 -11.68 22.41 14.40
C GLN A 171 -10.60 21.38 14.77
N GLY A 172 -9.52 21.26 13.98
CA GLY A 172 -8.41 20.34 14.26
C GLY A 172 -8.73 18.86 14.00
N LEU A 173 -9.84 18.52 13.33
CA LEU A 173 -10.22 17.11 13.13
C LEU A 173 -9.23 16.36 12.24
N TYR A 174 -8.71 17.02 11.20
CA TYR A 174 -7.69 16.43 10.32
C TYR A 174 -6.33 16.36 11.01
N THR A 175 -6.00 17.37 11.84
CA THR A 175 -4.82 17.34 12.70
C THR A 175 -4.89 16.18 13.69
N TRP A 176 -6.05 15.92 14.28
CA TRP A 176 -6.24 14.79 15.18
C TRP A 176 -6.01 13.44 14.49
N ARG A 177 -6.58 13.23 13.29
CA ARG A 177 -6.30 12.01 12.51
C ARG A 177 -4.81 11.91 12.18
N HIS A 178 -4.20 13.01 11.73
CA HIS A 178 -2.78 13.05 11.40
C HIS A 178 -1.92 12.68 12.60
N ASN A 179 -2.15 13.29 13.76
CA ASN A 179 -1.45 13.01 15.02
C ASN A 179 -1.59 11.55 15.44
N ARG A 180 -2.77 10.94 15.26
CA ARG A 180 -2.97 9.50 15.55
C ARG A 180 -2.09 8.61 14.68
N VAL A 181 -2.03 8.88 13.38
CA VAL A 181 -1.18 8.10 12.47
C VAL A 181 0.30 8.36 12.75
N LEU A 182 0.65 9.60 13.13
CA LEU A 182 2.00 10.00 13.52
C LEU A 182 2.48 9.29 14.78
N GLN A 183 1.62 9.18 15.80
CA GLN A 183 1.90 8.42 17.03
C GLN A 183 2.24 6.96 16.72
N GLU A 184 1.44 6.30 15.89
CA GLU A 184 1.67 4.91 15.49
C GLU A 184 2.96 4.76 14.67
N LEU A 185 3.24 5.70 13.75
CA LEU A 185 4.48 5.69 12.97
C LEU A 185 5.69 5.85 13.88
N ALA A 186 5.66 6.81 14.80
CA ALA A 186 6.75 7.06 15.72
C ALA A 186 6.96 5.85 16.66
N SER A 187 5.88 5.21 17.12
CA SER A 187 5.95 3.96 17.89
C SER A 187 6.63 2.82 17.11
N VAL A 188 6.21 2.59 15.86
CA VAL A 188 6.80 1.56 14.98
C VAL A 188 8.30 1.80 14.80
N ILE A 189 8.71 3.05 14.56
CA ILE A 189 10.11 3.40 14.36
C ILE A 189 10.90 3.20 15.67
N SER A 190 10.36 3.64 16.81
CA SER A 190 11.01 3.47 18.11
C SER A 190 11.16 2.00 18.52
N THR A 191 10.16 1.14 18.26
CA THR A 191 10.29 -0.31 18.49
C THR A 191 11.38 -0.92 17.63
N ALA A 192 11.52 -0.49 16.37
CA ALA A 192 12.56 -0.99 15.48
C ALA A 192 13.97 -0.65 15.97
N LYS A 193 14.16 0.47 16.70
CA LYS A 193 15.44 0.81 17.34
C LYS A 193 15.90 -0.24 18.36
N GLY A 194 14.97 -0.77 19.16
CA GLY A 194 15.28 -1.71 20.25
C GLY A 194 15.71 -3.11 19.80
N GLU A 195 15.56 -3.43 18.51
CA GLU A 195 15.78 -4.78 17.96
C GLU A 195 17.00 -4.88 17.03
N ILE A 196 17.81 -3.83 16.91
CA ILE A 196 19.05 -3.84 16.11
C ILE A 196 20.11 -4.67 16.84
N HIS A 197 20.12 -5.98 16.60
CA HIS A 197 21.19 -6.87 17.05
C HIS A 197 22.39 -6.82 16.09
N PRO A 198 23.64 -6.96 16.59
CA PRO A 198 24.82 -7.10 15.74
C PRO A 198 24.71 -8.38 14.89
N SER A 199 25.09 -8.23 13.62
CA SER A 199 24.92 -9.20 12.54
C SER A 199 25.39 -10.62 12.88
N SER A 200 24.53 -11.63 12.65
CA SER A 200 24.99 -13.00 12.40
C SER A 200 25.08 -13.25 10.89
N THR A 201 26.28 -13.57 10.41
CA THR A 201 26.56 -13.85 9.00
C THR A 201 25.91 -15.19 8.62
N SER A 202 24.85 -15.17 7.79
CA SER A 202 24.37 -16.42 7.18
C SER A 202 25.10 -16.66 5.86
N SER A 203 25.75 -17.83 5.75
CA SER A 203 26.41 -18.27 4.53
C SER A 203 25.48 -19.24 3.77
N THR A 204 25.20 -18.94 2.51
CA THR A 204 24.61 -19.91 1.57
C THR A 204 25.73 -20.68 0.88
N VAL A 205 25.75 -22.00 1.07
CA VAL A 205 26.65 -22.90 0.34
C VAL A 205 26.00 -23.24 -1.00
N PHE A 206 26.61 -22.82 -2.11
CA PHE A 206 26.21 -23.31 -3.43
C PHE A 206 26.71 -24.75 -3.59
N THR A 207 25.80 -25.66 -3.97
CA THR A 207 26.13 -27.05 -4.32
C THR A 207 25.80 -27.26 -5.78
N THR A 208 26.72 -27.85 -6.55
CA THR A 208 26.47 -28.22 -7.95
C THR A 208 25.52 -29.42 -8.04
N GLU A 209 24.75 -29.49 -9.12
CA GLU A 209 23.90 -30.63 -9.43
C GLU A 209 24.77 -31.91 -9.49
N GLY A 210 24.42 -32.95 -8.70
CA GLY A 210 25.19 -34.20 -8.62
C GLY A 210 26.12 -34.38 -7.40
N GLY A 211 26.15 -33.45 -6.43
CA GLY A 211 26.38 -33.78 -5.02
C GLY A 211 27.74 -34.28 -4.50
N VAL A 212 28.88 -34.24 -5.23
CA VAL A 212 30.14 -34.84 -4.69
C VAL A 212 31.42 -33.98 -4.73
N LYS A 213 31.43 -32.72 -5.19
CA LYS A 213 32.66 -31.90 -5.10
C LYS A 213 32.42 -30.49 -4.57
N LYS A 214 33.04 -30.17 -3.42
CA LYS A 214 33.12 -28.82 -2.86
C LYS A 214 33.99 -27.96 -3.79
N TRP A 215 33.48 -26.78 -4.18
CA TRP A 215 34.25 -25.78 -4.90
C TRP A 215 35.45 -25.31 -4.06
N HIS A 216 36.66 -25.29 -4.65
CA HIS A 216 37.85 -24.63 -4.08
C HIS A 216 37.84 -23.12 -4.39
N GLY A 217 36.70 -22.48 -4.19
CA GLY A 217 36.52 -21.05 -4.35
C GLY A 217 35.67 -20.56 -3.20
N GLY A 218 36.23 -19.67 -2.39
CA GLY A 218 35.69 -19.25 -1.11
C GLY A 218 34.20 -18.92 -1.14
N SER A 219 33.53 -19.20 -0.03
CA SER A 219 32.20 -18.69 0.26
C SER A 219 32.21 -17.18 0.03
N ILE A 220 31.60 -16.72 -1.06
CA ILE A 220 31.36 -15.29 -1.26
C ILE A 220 30.31 -14.91 -0.24
N PRO A 221 30.59 -14.01 0.73
CA PRO A 221 29.56 -13.47 1.58
C PRO A 221 28.58 -12.72 0.69
N LEU A 222 27.43 -13.33 0.42
CA LEU A 222 26.28 -12.65 -0.13
C LEU A 222 25.84 -11.65 0.93
N ASN A 223 26.26 -10.40 0.79
CA ASN A 223 25.80 -9.31 1.62
C ASN A 223 24.33 -9.02 1.27
N THR A 224 23.43 -9.92 1.69
CA THR A 224 21.98 -9.82 1.51
C THR A 224 21.38 -8.78 2.44
N HIS A 225 22.14 -8.27 3.40
CA HIS A 225 21.78 -7.09 4.15
C HIS A 225 22.00 -5.86 3.29
N ARG A 226 20.90 -5.29 2.77
CA ARG A 226 20.93 -3.89 2.37
C ARG A 226 21.19 -3.09 3.64
N LYS A 227 22.34 -2.40 3.71
CA LYS A 227 22.62 -1.45 4.79
C LYS A 227 21.45 -0.46 4.87
N GLY A 228 20.74 -0.46 5.99
CA GLY A 228 19.77 0.57 6.31
C GLY A 228 20.42 1.94 6.42
N LEU A 229 19.60 2.98 6.28
CA LEU A 229 20.02 4.38 6.44
C LEU A 229 20.64 4.65 7.83
N LEU A 230 20.23 3.87 8.84
CA LEU A 230 20.66 4.02 10.23
C LEU A 230 21.52 2.85 10.71
N ASP A 231 21.96 1.95 9.81
CA ASP A 231 22.80 0.82 10.19
C ASP A 231 24.18 1.35 10.65
N GLY A 232 24.53 1.12 11.92
CA GLY A 232 25.76 1.59 12.55
C GLY A 232 25.63 2.89 13.37
N CYS A 233 24.41 3.43 13.51
CA CYS A 233 24.11 4.51 14.45
C CYS A 233 23.41 3.92 15.69
N ASP A 234 24.02 4.01 16.87
CA ASP A 234 23.43 3.50 18.12
C ASP A 234 22.62 4.58 18.89
N ASP A 235 22.78 5.84 18.50
CA ASP A 235 22.36 7.04 19.25
C ASP A 235 21.19 7.82 18.61
N TRP A 236 20.56 7.30 17.56
CA TRP A 236 19.50 8.04 16.86
C TRP A 236 18.21 8.16 17.71
N VAL A 237 17.66 9.37 17.83
CA VAL A 237 16.44 9.65 18.61
C VAL A 237 15.30 10.03 17.67
N VAL A 238 14.09 9.52 17.93
CA VAL A 238 12.88 9.91 17.21
C VAL A 238 12.18 11.02 17.99
N SER A 239 11.93 12.15 17.34
CA SER A 239 11.01 13.19 17.83
C SER A 239 9.85 13.32 16.83
N ALA A 240 8.65 13.55 17.33
CA ALA A 240 7.46 13.79 16.51
C ALA A 240 6.82 15.11 16.93
N ASP A 241 6.19 15.83 16.00
CA ASP A 241 5.46 17.08 16.28
C ASP A 241 4.12 16.76 16.98
N LEU A 242 4.22 16.25 18.21
CA LEU A 242 3.12 15.86 19.08
C LEU A 242 3.24 16.56 20.44
N PRO A 243 2.14 16.95 21.09
CA PRO A 243 2.19 17.65 22.39
C PRO A 243 2.92 16.87 23.49
N GLU A 244 2.91 15.54 23.40
CA GLU A 244 3.43 14.61 24.42
C GLU A 244 4.90 14.19 24.17
N TRP A 245 5.50 14.54 23.03
CA TRP A 245 6.83 14.09 22.63
C TRP A 245 7.92 15.14 22.88
N GLU A 246 9.18 14.69 23.02
CA GLU A 246 10.32 15.59 23.14
C GLU A 246 10.40 16.53 21.93
N ARG A 247 10.66 17.82 22.21
CA ARG A 247 10.72 18.87 21.18
C ARG A 247 11.87 18.59 20.21
N HIS A 248 11.68 18.97 18.95
CA HIS A 248 12.68 18.81 17.91
C HIS A 248 14.05 19.40 18.29
N PRO A 249 15.16 18.84 17.76
CA PRO A 249 16.50 19.35 17.97
C PRO A 249 16.63 20.85 17.63
N ASP A 250 17.46 21.55 18.39
CA ASP A 250 17.65 23.01 18.28
C ASP A 250 18.05 23.47 16.86
N VAL A 251 18.75 22.63 16.11
CA VAL A 251 19.16 22.88 14.71
C VAL A 251 17.94 23.05 13.80
N ILE A 252 16.88 22.25 14.01
CA ILE A 252 15.64 22.33 13.23
C ILE A 252 14.74 23.43 13.79
N ARG A 253 14.76 23.67 15.12
CA ARG A 253 13.99 24.75 15.76
C ARG A 253 14.39 26.14 15.27
N LYS A 254 15.66 26.34 14.89
CA LYS A 254 16.13 27.60 14.27
C LYS A 254 15.49 27.86 12.91
N SER A 255 15.08 26.80 12.21
CA SER A 255 14.26 26.94 11.01
C SER A 255 12.82 27.21 11.43
N ALA A 256 12.14 28.15 10.76
CA ALA A 256 10.71 28.39 10.98
C ALA A 256 9.81 27.21 10.52
N LEU A 257 10.41 26.07 10.15
CA LEU A 257 9.75 24.90 9.62
C LEU A 257 9.60 23.82 10.70
N ARG A 258 8.41 23.22 10.78
CA ARG A 258 8.11 22.10 11.67
C ARG A 258 7.89 20.82 10.85
N PRO A 259 8.87 19.91 10.79
CA PRO A 259 8.67 18.59 10.19
C PRO A 259 7.89 17.66 11.13
N ASP A 260 7.07 16.76 10.57
CA ASP A 260 6.18 15.92 11.40
C ASP A 260 6.95 14.88 12.27
N THR A 261 8.08 14.36 11.77
CA THR A 261 9.00 13.50 12.53
C THR A 261 10.44 13.92 12.25
N VAL A 262 11.33 13.71 13.20
CA VAL A 262 12.77 13.87 13.00
C VAL A 262 13.44 12.68 13.66
N ILE A 263 14.22 11.94 12.89
CA ILE A 263 15.18 10.99 13.42
C ILE A 263 16.51 11.74 13.50
N HIS A 264 17.15 11.81 14.67
CA HIS A 264 18.47 12.43 14.79
C HIS A 264 19.47 11.53 14.02
N SER A 265 20.03 12.08 12.92
CA SER A 265 20.72 11.46 11.75
C SER A 265 19.90 11.29 10.44
N ALA A 266 18.57 11.46 10.44
CA ALA A 266 17.72 11.61 9.24
C ALA A 266 16.31 12.23 9.51
N SER A 267 15.90 13.30 8.82
CA SER A 267 14.57 13.91 9.02
C SER A 267 13.44 13.21 8.23
N THR A 268 12.40 12.66 8.87
CA THR A 268 11.27 11.95 8.22
C THR A 268 9.98 12.77 8.27
N GLN A 269 9.29 13.03 7.16
CA GLN A 269 8.07 13.86 7.17
C GLN A 269 6.84 13.05 6.82
N LEU A 270 5.81 13.12 7.67
CA LEU A 270 4.57 12.37 7.50
C LEU A 270 3.44 13.26 6.99
N THR A 271 2.89 12.92 5.84
CA THR A 271 1.68 13.54 5.28
C THR A 271 0.56 12.51 5.26
N VAL A 272 -0.65 12.92 5.62
CA VAL A 272 -1.85 12.07 5.46
C VAL A 272 -2.78 12.73 4.42
N PRO A 273 -2.40 12.75 3.12
CA PRO A 273 -3.21 13.36 2.08
C PRO A 273 -4.42 12.50 1.72
N TYR A 274 -5.33 13.06 0.94
CA TYR A 274 -6.34 12.26 0.23
C TYR A 274 -5.65 11.45 -0.88
N GLU A 275 -6.10 10.23 -1.16
CA GLU A 275 -5.38 9.26 -2.02
C GLU A 275 -5.04 9.81 -3.42
N SER A 276 -5.94 10.60 -4.01
CA SER A 276 -5.72 11.21 -5.33
C SER A 276 -4.69 12.34 -5.34
N ARG A 277 -4.25 12.83 -4.18
CA ARG A 277 -3.28 13.92 -4.03
C ARG A 277 -1.96 13.44 -3.42
N MET A 278 -1.71 12.14 -3.38
CA MET A 278 -0.50 11.58 -2.77
C MET A 278 0.77 12.06 -3.51
N GLU A 279 0.78 12.03 -4.84
CA GLU A 279 1.92 12.51 -5.64
C GLU A 279 2.13 14.02 -5.52
N GLU A 280 1.05 14.81 -5.62
CA GLU A 280 1.12 16.27 -5.48
C GLU A 280 1.61 16.69 -4.08
N ALA A 281 1.14 16.00 -3.04
CA ALA A 281 1.58 16.23 -1.66
C ALA A 281 3.05 15.85 -1.44
N HIS A 282 3.50 14.76 -2.07
CA HIS A 282 4.90 14.34 -2.07
C HIS A 282 5.80 15.44 -2.66
N ALA A 283 5.51 15.84 -3.90
CA ALA A 283 6.28 16.84 -4.62
C ALA A 283 6.28 18.21 -3.91
N PHE A 284 5.13 18.62 -3.36
CA PHE A 284 5.02 19.86 -2.61
C PHE A 284 5.89 19.85 -1.33
N LYS A 285 5.89 18.74 -0.58
CA LYS A 285 6.72 18.62 0.63
C LYS A 285 8.21 18.52 0.32
N GLU A 286 8.61 17.77 -0.72
CA GLU A 286 10.01 17.76 -1.15
C GLU A 286 10.50 19.18 -1.49
N GLY A 287 9.69 19.96 -2.22
CA GLY A 287 10.00 21.36 -2.53
C GLY A 287 10.11 22.25 -1.28
N LYS A 288 9.17 22.11 -0.33
CA LYS A 288 9.12 22.94 0.89
C LYS A 288 10.37 22.84 1.75
N TYR A 289 10.96 21.65 1.88
CA TYR A 289 12.11 21.41 2.77
C TYR A 289 13.45 21.28 2.04
N LEU A 290 13.47 21.55 0.74
CA LEU A 290 14.68 21.57 -0.07
C LEU A 290 15.71 22.59 0.47
N ASN A 291 15.25 23.79 0.85
CA ASN A 291 16.12 24.84 1.36
C ASN A 291 16.71 24.48 2.74
N LEU A 292 15.88 23.94 3.63
CA LEU A 292 16.34 23.44 4.94
C LEU A 292 17.40 22.34 4.79
N THR A 293 17.19 21.42 3.84
CA THR A 293 18.16 20.36 3.56
C THR A 293 19.50 20.92 3.09
N LYS A 294 19.48 21.98 2.27
CA LYS A 294 20.70 22.65 1.79
C LYS A 294 21.43 23.36 2.94
N GLU A 295 20.70 24.00 3.85
CA GLU A 295 21.28 24.66 5.04
C GLU A 295 21.93 23.63 5.97
N LEU A 296 21.22 22.55 6.29
CA LEU A 296 21.76 21.46 7.11
C LEU A 296 23.02 20.82 6.50
N LYS A 297 23.05 20.66 5.17
CA LYS A 297 24.25 20.18 4.46
C LYS A 297 25.43 21.15 4.52
N LYS A 298 25.18 22.47 4.52
CA LYS A 298 26.23 23.47 4.71
C LYS A 298 26.79 23.43 6.12
N ASP A 299 25.94 23.14 7.11
CA ASP A 299 26.32 23.00 8.51
C ASP A 299 26.98 21.63 8.83
N GLY A 300 27.25 20.81 7.80
CA GLY A 300 27.94 19.53 7.92
C GLY A 300 27.04 18.32 8.20
N TYR A 301 25.72 18.48 8.22
CA TYR A 301 24.78 17.39 8.45
C TYR A 301 24.37 16.69 7.15
N GLU A 302 24.28 15.36 7.19
CA GLU A 302 23.63 14.60 6.13
C GLU A 302 22.10 14.66 6.32
N ALA A 303 21.44 15.59 5.62
CA ALA A 303 19.99 15.72 5.67
C ALA A 303 19.31 15.07 4.46
N LYS A 304 18.26 14.29 4.74
CA LYS A 304 17.37 13.67 3.74
C LYS A 304 15.93 13.87 4.16
N VAL A 305 15.11 14.42 3.26
CA VAL A 305 13.66 14.53 3.45
C VAL A 305 13.02 13.28 2.86
N MET A 306 12.10 12.68 3.62
CA MET A 306 11.33 11.53 3.16
C MET A 306 9.86 11.80 3.46
N PRO A 307 9.09 12.32 2.48
CA PRO A 307 7.66 12.45 2.62
C PRO A 307 7.04 11.05 2.64
N VAL A 308 6.14 10.81 3.58
CA VAL A 308 5.36 9.59 3.70
C VAL A 308 3.91 9.95 3.47
N GLU A 309 3.24 9.29 2.54
CA GLU A 309 1.81 9.50 2.29
C GLU A 309 1.00 8.32 2.81
N ILE A 310 0.00 8.61 3.64
CA ILE A 310 -1.06 7.67 4.00
C ILE A 310 -2.39 8.29 3.64
N GLY A 311 -3.14 7.58 2.81
CA GLY A 311 -4.47 7.99 2.37
C GLY A 311 -5.48 8.00 3.52
N ALA A 312 -6.40 8.97 3.50
CA ALA A 312 -7.46 9.09 4.50
C ALA A 312 -8.35 7.84 4.61
N ARG A 313 -8.51 7.05 3.55
CA ARG A 313 -9.28 5.80 3.52
C ARG A 313 -8.47 4.59 3.99
N GLY A 314 -7.21 4.79 4.39
CA GLY A 314 -6.32 3.73 4.85
C GLY A 314 -5.62 2.99 3.72
N PHE A 315 -5.28 3.69 2.64
CA PHE A 315 -4.38 3.18 1.59
C PHE A 315 -3.00 3.79 1.79
N VAL A 316 -1.97 2.96 1.84
CA VAL A 316 -0.62 3.42 2.19
C VAL A 316 0.19 3.66 0.92
N GLY A 317 0.93 4.77 0.86
CA GLY A 317 1.78 5.09 -0.28
C GLY A 317 3.02 4.20 -0.36
N SER A 318 3.54 4.03 -1.58
CA SER A 318 4.84 3.41 -1.83
C SER A 318 5.98 4.09 -1.05
N SER A 319 5.83 5.39 -0.75
CA SER A 319 6.75 6.18 0.08
C SER A 319 6.89 5.65 1.51
N ALA A 320 5.80 5.26 2.17
CA ALA A 320 5.83 4.66 3.50
C ALA A 320 6.57 3.33 3.52
N TYR A 321 6.30 2.49 2.51
CA TYR A 321 7.02 1.22 2.33
C TYR A 321 8.50 1.45 2.06
N GLY A 322 8.84 2.46 1.24
CA GLY A 322 10.20 2.88 0.97
C GLY A 322 10.92 3.37 2.22
N LEU A 323 10.26 4.15 3.07
CA LEU A 323 10.80 4.60 4.36
C LEU A 323 11.13 3.42 5.26
N LEU A 324 10.16 2.54 5.53
CA LEU A 324 10.37 1.38 6.40
C LEU A 324 11.50 0.48 5.87
N SER A 325 11.58 0.31 4.55
CA SER A 325 12.67 -0.45 3.91
C SER A 325 14.03 0.21 4.10
N LYS A 326 14.11 1.55 4.07
CA LYS A 326 15.34 2.30 4.34
C LYS A 326 15.73 2.25 5.82
N LEU A 327 14.76 2.11 6.73
CA LEU A 327 15.00 1.96 8.17
C LEU A 327 15.27 0.50 8.58
N SER A 328 15.61 -0.39 7.62
CA SER A 328 15.84 -1.83 7.87
C SER A 328 14.62 -2.58 8.43
N ILE A 329 13.42 -2.00 8.39
CA ILE A 329 12.17 -2.67 8.78
C ILE A 329 11.67 -3.49 7.60
N GLY A 330 12.01 -4.78 7.62
CA GLY A 330 11.68 -5.74 6.56
C GLY A 330 10.57 -6.74 6.91
N GLY A 331 10.23 -7.57 5.92
CA GLY A 331 9.40 -8.76 6.08
C GLY A 331 8.03 -8.51 6.73
N ASN A 332 7.63 -9.43 7.61
CA ASN A 332 6.33 -9.40 8.30
C ASN A 332 6.16 -8.17 9.21
N LYS A 333 7.25 -7.65 9.80
CA LYS A 333 7.19 -6.46 10.66
C LYS A 333 6.74 -5.23 9.87
N ARG A 334 7.30 -5.05 8.68
CA ARG A 334 6.88 -3.99 7.75
C ARG A 334 5.41 -4.13 7.35
N THR A 335 4.98 -5.34 6.97
CA THR A 335 3.58 -5.58 6.58
C THR A 335 2.62 -5.28 7.74
N LYS A 336 2.96 -5.66 8.97
CA LYS A 336 2.20 -5.33 10.17
C LYS A 336 2.16 -3.83 10.44
N ALA A 337 3.29 -3.14 10.33
CA ALA A 337 3.37 -1.69 10.50
C ALA A 337 2.52 -0.94 9.47
N LEU A 338 2.64 -1.29 8.18
CA LEU A 338 1.83 -0.68 7.12
C LEU A 338 0.34 -0.93 7.33
N ARG A 339 -0.04 -2.14 7.76
CA ARG A 339 -1.42 -2.45 8.14
C ARG A 339 -1.87 -1.57 9.31
N LEU A 340 -1.10 -1.49 10.39
CA LEU A 340 -1.46 -0.67 11.56
C LEU A 340 -1.69 0.81 11.20
N LEU A 341 -0.79 1.38 10.38
CA LEU A 341 -0.90 2.75 9.88
C LEU A 341 -2.16 2.95 9.02
N ALA A 342 -2.42 2.03 8.10
CA ALA A 342 -3.63 2.01 7.26
C ALA A 342 -4.91 1.98 8.10
N GLU A 343 -4.96 1.07 9.07
CA GLU A 343 -6.12 0.87 9.93
C GLU A 343 -6.38 2.09 10.83
N THR A 344 -5.32 2.72 11.33
CA THR A 344 -5.40 3.94 12.16
C THR A 344 -5.98 5.11 11.36
N ALA A 345 -5.50 5.30 10.13
CA ALA A 345 -6.03 6.34 9.23
C ALA A 345 -7.51 6.08 8.89
N GLU A 346 -7.86 4.84 8.53
CA GLU A 346 -9.22 4.41 8.23
C GLU A 346 -10.17 4.62 9.42
N ASN A 347 -9.80 4.14 10.61
CA ASN A 347 -10.64 4.22 11.81
C ASN A 347 -10.88 5.67 12.22
N SER A 348 -9.84 6.50 12.15
CA SER A 348 -9.93 7.94 12.42
C SER A 348 -10.83 8.64 11.41
N SER A 349 -10.72 8.31 10.12
CA SER A 349 -11.60 8.83 9.08
C SER A 349 -13.05 8.39 9.22
N ARG A 350 -13.29 7.15 9.66
CA ARG A 350 -14.63 6.66 9.98
C ARG A 350 -15.26 7.47 11.10
N TRP A 351 -14.46 7.79 12.12
CA TRP A 351 -14.90 8.62 13.25
C TRP A 351 -15.25 10.04 12.80
N ILE A 352 -14.42 10.67 11.95
CA ILE A 352 -14.73 11.97 11.34
C ILE A 352 -16.02 11.88 10.52
N TRP A 353 -16.16 10.82 9.72
CA TRP A 353 -17.35 10.61 8.87
C TRP A 353 -18.65 10.47 9.67
N SER A 354 -18.62 9.78 10.81
CA SER A 354 -19.80 9.66 11.68
C SER A 354 -20.27 11.01 12.21
N ARG A 355 -19.37 11.99 12.35
CA ARG A 355 -19.61 13.32 12.93
C ARG A 355 -19.69 14.44 11.89
N ARG A 356 -19.75 14.10 10.60
CA ARG A 356 -19.63 15.06 9.49
C ARG A 356 -20.65 16.22 9.48
N ASN A 357 -21.73 16.10 10.24
CA ASN A 357 -22.78 17.12 10.34
C ASN A 357 -22.85 17.76 11.75
N GLU A 358 -21.96 17.37 12.66
CA GLU A 358 -21.93 17.87 14.03
C GLU A 358 -20.82 18.92 14.13
N SER A 359 -21.14 20.09 14.70
CA SER A 359 -20.12 21.08 15.05
C SER A 359 -19.48 20.66 16.38
N LEU A 360 -18.52 19.75 16.31
CA LEU A 360 -17.74 19.36 17.48
C LEU A 360 -16.47 20.20 17.55
N LEU A 361 -16.31 20.93 18.66
CA LEU A 361 -14.99 21.37 19.10
C LEU A 361 -14.27 20.12 19.59
N HIS A 362 -13.20 19.71 18.90
CA HIS A 362 -12.28 18.76 19.49
C HIS A 362 -11.63 19.45 20.69
N LYS A 363 -12.05 19.08 21.90
CA LYS A 363 -11.33 19.43 23.13
C LYS A 363 -10.30 18.33 23.33
N GLU A 364 -9.05 18.76 23.44
CA GLU A 364 -7.81 17.98 23.56
C GLU A 364 -7.94 16.72 24.42
#